data_AF-A0A453CLN1-F1
#
_entry.id   AF-A0A453CLN1-F1
#
_cell.length_a   1.000
_cell.length_b   1.000
_cell.length_c   1.000
_cell.angle_alpha   90.00
_cell.angle_beta   90.00
_cell.angle_gamma   90.00
#
_symmetry.space_group_name_H-M   'P 1'
#
loop_
_entity.id
_entity.type
_entity.pdbx_description
1 polymer ?
#
loop_
_entity_poly.entity_id
_entity_poly.type
_entity_poly.pdbx_seq_one_letter_code
_entity_poly.pdbx_strand_id
1 'polypeptide(L)' 'CEMDTILLEMDRILRPEGTVIIRDDVDLLVKIKSVADGMRWNSQIVDHEDGPLVREKLLLVVKTYWTLGDEKQ' A
#
# COMPACT_ATOMS: atom_id res chain seq x y z
N CYS A 1 16.17 -6.80 -5.39
CA CYS A 1 15.62 -5.44 -5.46
C CYS A 1 14.86 -5.24 -4.17
N GLU A 2 15.24 -4.26 -3.36
CA GLU A 2 14.63 -4.07 -2.04
C GLU A 2 13.31 -3.31 -2.20
N MET A 3 12.20 -3.90 -1.78
CA MET A 3 10.86 -3.30 -1.92
C MET A 3 10.76 -1.94 -1.23
N ASP A 4 11.48 -1.77 -0.13
CA ASP A 4 11.53 -0.53 0.64
C ASP A 4 12.00 0.65 -0.22
N THR A 5 13.05 0.45 -1.03
CA THR A 5 13.57 1.48 -1.93
C THR A 5 12.53 1.88 -2.98
N ILE A 6 11.79 0.91 -3.53
CA ILE A 6 10.74 1.18 -4.52
C ILE A 6 9.63 2.02 -3.88
N LEU A 7 9.15 1.62 -2.70
CA LEU A 7 8.09 2.32 -1.99
C LEU A 7 8.49 3.75 -1.60
N LEU A 8 9.75 3.97 -1.21
CA LEU A 8 10.29 5.31 -0.94
C LEU A 8 10.29 6.20 -2.19
N GLU A 9 10.67 5.67 -3.35
CA GLU A 9 10.60 6.44 -4.60
C GLU A 9 9.15 6.71 -5.02
N MET A 10 8.23 5.76 -4.77
CA MET A 10 6.79 6.00 -4.94
C MET A 10 6.30 7.11 -4.00
N ASP A 11 6.75 7.15 -2.74
CA ASP A 11 6.39 8.20 -1.79
C ASP A 11 6.78 9.60 -2.27
N ARG A 12 7.97 9.72 -2.88
CA ARG A 12 8.44 11.00 -3.44
C ARG A 12 7.60 11.48 -4.62
N ILE A 13 7.03 10.55 -5.40
CA ILE A 13 6.22 10.85 -6.59
C ILE A 13 4.76 11.13 -6.21
N LEU A 14 4.21 10.38 -5.26
CA LEU A 14 2.81 10.47 -4.87
C LEU A 14 2.55 11.73 -4.06
N ARG A 15 1.59 12.52 -4.53
CA ARG A 15 0.98 13.59 -3.72
C ARG A 15 0.07 12.98 -2.64
N PRO A 16 -0.24 13.74 -1.58
CA PRO A 16 -1.29 13.35 -0.65
C PRO A 16 -2.59 12.97 -1.37
N GLU A 17 -3.28 11.97 -0.83
CA GLU A 17 -4.46 11.32 -1.43
C GLU A 17 -4.20 10.57 -2.75
N GLY A 18 -2.94 10.56 -3.22
CA GLY A 18 -2.50 9.73 -4.32
C GLY A 18 -2.74 8.25 -4.03
N THR A 19 -3.29 7.55 -5.01
CA THR A 19 -3.64 6.13 -4.89
C THR A 19 -2.71 5.28 -5.75
N VAL A 20 -2.31 4.12 -5.21
CA VAL A 20 -1.53 3.08 -5.88
C VAL A 20 -2.33 1.79 -5.84
N ILE A 21 -2.29 1.04 -6.93
CA ILE A 21 -2.82 -0.31 -7.03
C ILE A 21 -1.66 -1.23 -7.40
N ILE A 22 -1.40 -2.23 -6.56
CA ILE A 22 -0.34 -3.23 -6.78
C ILE A 22 -1.00 -4.59 -6.92
N ARG A 23 -0.61 -5.35 -7.95
CA ARG A 23 -1.08 -6.72 -8.19
C ARG A 23 0.11 -7.66 -8.08
N ASP A 24 0.06 -8.61 -7.13
CA ASP A 24 1.11 -9.61 -6.96
C ASP A 24 0.61 -10.78 -6.09
N ASP A 25 1.46 -11.78 -5.86
CA ASP A 25 1.21 -12.85 -4.91
C ASP A 25 1.01 -12.30 -3.48
N VAL A 26 0.03 -12.87 -2.77
CA VAL A 26 -0.36 -12.45 -1.41
C VAL A 26 0.81 -12.36 -0.44
N ASP A 27 1.82 -13.22 -0.54
CA ASP A 27 2.97 -13.21 0.36
C ASP A 27 3.85 -11.95 0.17
N LEU A 28 3.90 -11.41 -1.06
CA LEU A 28 4.57 -10.16 -1.35
C LEU A 28 3.72 -8.97 -0.89
N LEU A 29 2.41 -9.00 -1.15
CA LEU A 29 1.52 -7.91 -0.78
C LEU A 29 1.45 -7.70 0.73
N VAL A 30 1.52 -8.77 1.53
CA VAL A 30 1.58 -8.66 3.00
C VAL A 30 2.84 -7.92 3.45
N LYS A 31 3.99 -8.18 2.80
CA LYS A 31 5.25 -7.47 3.09
C LYS A 31 5.15 -5.99 2.70
N ILE A 32 4.67 -5.71 1.49
CA ILE A 32 4.48 -4.33 1.00
C ILE A 32 3.52 -3.56 1.92
N LYS A 33 2.40 -4.19 2.30
CA LYS A 33 1.42 -3.62 3.24
C LYS A 33 2.07 -3.25 4.58
N SER A 34 2.90 -4.11 5.15
CA SER A 34 3.59 -3.81 6.41
C SER A 34 4.45 -2.54 6.33
N VAL A 35 5.11 -2.31 5.20
CA VAL A 35 5.93 -1.11 4.98
C VAL A 35 5.04 0.11 4.72
N ALA A 36 4.01 -0.02 3.88
CA ALA A 36 3.01 1.01 3.61
C ALA A 36 2.33 1.53 4.89
N ASP A 37 1.91 0.61 5.76
CA ASP A 37 1.29 0.95 7.05
C ASP A 37 2.29 1.69 7.95
N GLY A 38 3.57 1.29 7.95
CA GLY A 38 4.65 1.99 8.66
C GLY A 38 4.91 3.41 8.14
N MET A 39 4.69 3.65 6.84
CA MET A 39 4.73 4.97 6.21
C MET A 39 3.42 5.76 6.40
N ARG A 40 2.48 5.28 7.22
CA ARG A 40 1.16 5.88 7.46
C ARG A 40 0.28 5.95 6.20
N TRP A 41 0.54 5.12 5.21
CA TRP A 41 -0.38 4.98 4.07
C TRP A 41 -1.56 4.10 4.48
N ASN A 42 -2.75 4.43 3.99
CA ASN A 42 -3.93 3.61 4.23
C ASN A 42 -3.95 2.50 3.17
N SER A 43 -3.92 1.23 3.59
CA SER A 43 -3.78 0.11 2.65
C SER A 43 -4.72 -1.06 2.93
N GLN A 44 -5.24 -1.67 1.87
CA GLN A 44 -6.16 -2.80 1.91
C GLN A 44 -5.82 -3.83 0.84
N ILE A 45 -5.73 -5.09 1.23
CA ILE A 45 -5.67 -6.22 0.28
C ILE A 45 -7.09 -6.63 -0.08
N VAL A 46 -7.37 -6.80 -1.37
CA VAL A 46 -8.64 -7.28 -1.90
C VAL A 46 -8.43 -8.51 -2.78
N ASP A 47 -9.48 -9.32 -2.89
CA ASP A 47 -9.46 -10.55 -3.68
C ASP A 47 -9.24 -10.29 -5.17
N HIS A 48 -8.69 -11.30 -5.84
CA HIS A 48 -8.59 -11.33 -7.29
C HIS A 48 -9.99 -11.29 -7.94
N GLU A 49 -10.07 -10.79 -9.17
CA GLU A 49 -11.32 -10.74 -9.94
C GLU A 49 -11.94 -12.14 -10.14
N ASP A 50 -11.09 -13.15 -10.32
CA ASP A 50 -11.49 -14.55 -10.47
C ASP A 50 -11.81 -15.25 -9.13
N GLY A 51 -11.71 -14.54 -8.00
CA GLY A 51 -12.22 -14.97 -6.69
C GLY A 51 -11.18 -15.12 -5.57
N PRO A 52 -11.64 -15.49 -4.36
CA PRO A 52 -10.83 -15.45 -3.14
C PRO A 52 -9.74 -16.54 -3.06
N LEU A 53 -9.84 -17.61 -3.85
CA LEU A 53 -8.89 -18.72 -3.82
C LEU A 53 -7.65 -18.49 -4.70
N VAL A 54 -7.65 -17.43 -5.52
CA VAL A 54 -6.49 -17.06 -6.33
C VAL A 54 -5.45 -16.39 -5.43
N ARG A 55 -4.19 -16.83 -5.55
CA ARG A 55 -3.07 -16.33 -4.73
C ARG A 55 -2.61 -14.93 -5.13
N GLU A 56 -2.72 -14.61 -6.42
CA GLU A 56 -2.55 -13.23 -6.88
C GLU A 56 -3.69 -12.40 -6.31
N LYS A 57 -3.36 -11.24 -5.75
CA LYS A 57 -4.30 -10.33 -5.09
C LYS A 57 -4.02 -8.90 -5.53
N LEU A 58 -4.89 -7.99 -5.11
CA LEU A 58 -4.69 -6.56 -5.29
C LEU A 58 -4.46 -5.90 -3.93
N LEU A 59 -3.47 -5.02 -3.87
CA LEU A 59 -3.22 -4.12 -2.76
C LEU A 59 -3.58 -2.70 -3.20
N LEU A 60 -4.63 -2.17 -2.61
CA LEU A 60 -5.06 -0.78 -2.76
C LEU A 60 -4.38 0.03 -1.68
N VAL A 61 -3.67 1.09 -2.06
CA VAL A 61 -2.96 1.96 -1.11
C VAL A 61 -3.23 3.42 -1.41
N VAL A 62 -3.52 4.19 -0.38
CA VAL A 62 -3.75 5.63 -0.46
C VAL A 62 -2.73 6.32 0.45
N LYS A 63 -1.90 7.19 -0.13
CA LYS A 63 -0.99 8.04 0.63
C LYS A 63 -1.83 9.04 1.42
N THR A 64 -1.85 8.90 2.74
CA THR A 64 -2.65 9.80 3.56
C THR A 64 -2.02 11.20 3.57
N TYR A 65 -2.86 12.23 3.70
CA TYR A 65 -2.36 13.53 4.09
C TYR A 65 -2.21 13.51 5.61
N TRP A 66 -0.97 13.67 6.10
CA TRP A 66 -0.73 13.79 7.53
C TRP A 66 0.04 15.07 7.83
N THR A 67 -0.48 15.82 8.80
CA THR A 67 0.20 16.94 9.43
C THR A 67 0.49 16.60 10.89
N LEU A 68 1.38 17.34 11.54
CA LEU A 68 1.78 17.13 12.94
C LEU A 68 0.63 17.33 13.97
N GLY A 69 -0.61 17.56 13.53
CA GLY A 69 -1.80 17.70 14.38
C GLY A 69 -2.92 16.68 14.11
N ASP A 70 -2.75 15.74 13.16
CA ASP A 70 -3.80 14.76 12.79
C ASP A 70 -3.83 13.51 13.69
N GLU A 71 -3.53 13.68 14.99
CA GLU A 71 -3.85 12.66 15.98
C GLU A 71 -5.35 12.73 16.26
N LYS A 72 -6.11 11.83 15.63
CA LYS A 72 -7.53 11.67 15.96
C LYS A 72 -7.65 11.43 17.47
N GLN A 73 -8.26 12.38 18.17
CA GLN A 73 -8.83 12.21 19.51
C GLN A 73 -9.76 11.00 19.55
#